data_AF-A0A218PUK7-F1
#
_entry.id   AF-A0A218PUK7-F1
#
_cell.length_a   1.000
_cell.length_b   1.000
_cell.length_c   1.000
_cell.angle_alpha   90.00
_cell.angle_beta   90.00
_cell.angle_gamma   90.00
#
_symmetry.space_group_name_H-M   'P 1'
#
loop_
_entity.id
_entity.type
_entity.pdbx_description
1 polymer ?
#
loop_
_entity_poly.entity_id
_entity_poly.type
_entity_poly.pdbx_seq_one_letter_code
_entity_poly.pdbx_strand_id
1 'polypeptide(L)'
;MAGFEDTRLFPYYLNSRRLGLLADVNFAVEAQNPLVENSGERVLAMRDVTATAQELLRHGRFPNLTEVVAMKDVEGKRVLGFVWGVFSFSGAAEASRRAQKGKLPKNATLRGNIPLATTEYEMFGEMSNEHFFSDTSVGVLKGKKRMLVAGHFEFNGQKAEVFPYIIGEEIEGAVLPMPIATSIRIYPQQIDQFSRVEQRPQPTAADLRAIESMPEAAVKQAFADIIGEPYVSKDWGGEKSDLQTARLTIDDKPTSAAFIFKGPSVPGPLHPGNMGKRGDQLIRAFEEPVDLIVVQHCNKIENTVVRVTESLAYDPRRPRRYCIIDGAETAQILSAYGKLNG
;
A
#
# COMPACT_ATOMS: atom_id res chain seq x y z
N MET A 1 -5.99 -12.91 -14.23
CA MET A 1 -5.53 -11.85 -13.32
C MET A 1 -4.98 -10.74 -14.20
N ALA A 2 -5.76 -9.70 -14.49
CA ALA A 2 -5.35 -8.66 -15.43
C ALA A 2 -4.77 -7.45 -14.69
N GLY A 3 -3.50 -7.54 -14.28
CA GLY A 3 -2.73 -6.42 -13.73
C GLY A 3 -1.48 -6.88 -12.98
N PHE A 4 -0.36 -6.18 -13.17
CA PHE A 4 0.91 -6.34 -12.42
C PHE A 4 1.74 -7.60 -12.70
N GLU A 5 1.55 -8.28 -13.84
CA GLU A 5 2.31 -9.50 -14.18
C GLU A 5 3.82 -9.23 -14.41
N ASP A 6 4.19 -8.00 -14.80
CA ASP A 6 5.57 -7.58 -15.09
C ASP A 6 6.04 -6.41 -14.20
N THR A 7 5.84 -6.53 -12.89
CA THR A 7 6.40 -5.55 -11.93
C THR A 7 7.89 -5.76 -11.71
N ARG A 8 8.67 -4.73 -11.42
CA ARG A 8 10.06 -4.87 -10.97
C ARG A 8 10.44 -3.77 -9.99
N LEU A 9 11.39 -4.06 -9.13
CA LEU A 9 11.94 -3.16 -8.14
C LEU A 9 12.84 -2.17 -8.84
N PHE A 10 12.55 -0.90 -8.58
CA PHE A 10 13.41 0.23 -8.85
C PHE A 10 14.02 0.68 -7.52
N PRO A 11 15.25 0.23 -7.20
CA PRO A 11 15.87 0.52 -5.92
C PRO A 11 16.50 1.92 -5.87
N TYR A 12 16.38 2.56 -4.72
CA TYR A 12 17.13 3.77 -4.34
C TYR A 12 18.18 3.50 -3.27
N TYR A 13 17.95 2.45 -2.47
CA TYR A 13 18.84 1.99 -1.42
C TYR A 13 18.81 0.47 -1.36
N LEU A 14 19.98 -0.17 -1.37
CA LEU A 14 20.12 -1.62 -1.21
C LEU A 14 21.30 -1.93 -0.28
N ASN A 15 21.01 -2.60 0.82
CA ASN A 15 22.02 -3.13 1.72
C ASN A 15 22.43 -4.54 1.29
N SER A 16 23.39 -4.62 0.37
CA SER A 16 23.88 -5.88 -0.21
C SER A 16 24.32 -6.89 0.86
N ARG A 17 25.05 -6.46 1.90
CA ARG A 17 25.49 -7.35 3.00
C ARG A 17 24.30 -8.06 3.67
N ARG A 18 23.28 -7.29 4.05
CA ARG A 18 22.12 -7.84 4.77
C ARG A 18 21.20 -8.65 3.87
N LEU A 19 21.06 -8.25 2.62
CA LEU A 19 20.34 -9.03 1.61
C LEU A 19 21.04 -10.36 1.33
N GLY A 20 22.37 -10.37 1.27
CA GLY A 20 23.17 -11.57 1.05
C GLY A 20 23.02 -12.57 2.20
N LEU A 21 23.09 -12.09 3.44
CA LEU A 21 22.80 -12.92 4.62
C LEU A 21 21.38 -13.50 4.61
N LEU A 22 20.38 -12.72 4.17
CA LEU A 22 18.99 -13.17 4.14
C LEU A 22 18.71 -14.19 3.03
N ALA A 23 19.43 -14.07 1.90
CA ALA A 23 19.32 -14.95 0.74
C ALA A 23 20.29 -16.14 0.77
N ASP A 24 21.21 -16.19 1.73
CA ASP A 24 22.36 -17.12 1.76
C ASP A 24 23.22 -17.02 0.49
N VAL A 25 23.50 -15.78 0.06
CA VAL A 25 24.28 -15.45 -1.13
C VAL A 25 25.42 -14.51 -0.76
N ASN A 26 26.62 -14.80 -1.25
CA ASN A 26 27.76 -13.90 -1.17
C ASN A 26 27.83 -13.03 -2.43
N PHE A 27 27.43 -11.76 -2.31
CA PHE A 27 27.61 -10.80 -3.40
C PHE A 27 29.07 -10.40 -3.55
N ALA A 28 29.42 -9.98 -4.77
CA ALA A 28 30.72 -9.40 -5.06
C ALA A 28 31.00 -8.20 -4.14
N VAL A 29 32.27 -8.03 -3.73
CA VAL A 29 32.68 -7.01 -2.75
C VAL A 29 32.37 -5.61 -3.27
N GLU A 30 32.41 -5.43 -4.59
CA GLU A 30 32.11 -4.19 -5.29
C GLU A 30 30.67 -3.69 -5.05
N ALA A 31 29.71 -4.58 -4.76
CA ALA A 31 28.35 -4.20 -4.35
C ALA A 31 28.29 -3.54 -2.95
N GLN A 32 29.41 -3.50 -2.24
CA GLN A 32 29.56 -2.84 -0.94
C GLN A 32 30.32 -1.52 -1.06
N ASN A 33 30.89 -1.23 -2.24
CA ASN A 33 31.63 0.00 -2.46
C ASN A 33 30.67 1.20 -2.42
N PRO A 34 31.08 2.30 -1.76
CA PRO A 34 30.26 3.49 -1.71
C PRO A 34 30.08 4.08 -3.11
N LEU A 35 29.00 4.85 -3.29
CA LEU A 35 28.66 5.44 -4.59
C LEU A 35 29.76 6.36 -5.16
N VAL A 36 30.65 6.92 -4.34
CA VAL A 36 31.81 7.70 -4.81
C VAL A 36 32.81 6.85 -5.61
N GLU A 37 32.84 5.54 -5.37
CA GLU A 37 33.67 4.56 -6.08
C GLU A 37 32.84 3.84 -7.16
N ASN A 38 31.97 4.57 -7.86
CA ASN A 38 31.10 3.97 -8.87
C ASN A 38 31.92 3.42 -10.05
N SER A 39 31.96 2.10 -10.20
CA SER A 39 32.64 1.39 -11.29
C SER A 39 31.66 0.54 -12.11
N GLY A 40 32.09 0.08 -13.28
CA GLY A 40 31.34 -0.89 -14.07
C GLY A 40 31.08 -2.19 -13.31
N GLU A 41 32.06 -2.68 -12.53
CA GLU A 41 31.87 -3.88 -11.69
C GLU A 41 30.82 -3.65 -10.61
N ARG A 42 30.83 -2.48 -9.95
CA ARG A 42 29.80 -2.13 -8.95
C ARG A 42 28.41 -2.16 -9.57
N VAL A 43 28.23 -1.58 -10.77
CA VAL A 43 26.92 -1.58 -11.45
C VAL A 43 26.45 -3.00 -11.73
N LEU A 44 27.33 -3.87 -12.23
CA LEU A 44 27.00 -5.28 -12.46
C LEU A 44 26.65 -6.00 -11.16
N ALA A 45 27.46 -5.83 -10.11
CA ALA A 45 27.22 -6.46 -8.81
C ALA A 45 25.89 -5.99 -8.18
N MET A 46 25.56 -4.70 -8.27
CA MET A 46 24.29 -4.15 -7.79
C MET A 46 23.08 -4.62 -8.59
N ARG A 47 23.25 -5.04 -9.84
CA ARG A 47 22.19 -5.69 -10.63
C ARG A 47 21.80 -7.03 -10.00
N ASP A 48 22.78 -7.82 -9.57
CA ASP A 48 22.55 -9.12 -8.93
C ASP A 48 21.90 -8.95 -7.55
N VAL A 49 22.32 -7.92 -6.79
CA VAL A 49 21.67 -7.53 -5.53
C VAL A 49 20.21 -7.13 -5.77
N THR A 50 19.92 -6.39 -6.84
CA THR A 50 18.56 -5.97 -7.19
C THR A 50 17.67 -7.16 -7.55
N ALA A 51 18.18 -8.09 -8.36
CA ALA A 51 17.47 -9.32 -8.71
C ALA A 51 17.14 -10.16 -7.46
N THR A 52 18.11 -10.31 -6.56
CA THR A 52 17.90 -11.04 -5.30
C THR A 52 16.89 -10.32 -4.39
N ALA A 53 16.98 -8.98 -4.28
CA ALA A 53 16.03 -8.18 -3.52
C ALA A 53 14.59 -8.34 -4.04
N GLN A 54 14.41 -8.34 -5.37
CA GLN A 54 13.12 -8.62 -6.00
C GLN A 54 12.58 -10.00 -5.60
N GLU A 55 13.42 -11.03 -5.69
CA GLU A 55 13.02 -12.40 -5.38
C GLU A 55 12.60 -12.53 -3.92
N LEU A 56 13.37 -11.95 -2.99
CA LEU A 56 13.04 -11.94 -1.57
C LEU A 56 11.69 -11.25 -1.29
N LEU A 57 11.39 -10.14 -1.98
CA LEU A 57 10.09 -9.45 -1.87
C LEU A 57 8.95 -10.33 -2.41
N ARG A 58 9.09 -10.85 -3.63
CA ARG A 58 8.04 -11.65 -4.30
C ARG A 58 7.75 -12.97 -3.59
N HIS A 59 8.77 -13.63 -3.05
CA HIS A 59 8.62 -14.87 -2.28
C HIS A 59 8.22 -14.63 -0.82
N GLY A 60 7.93 -13.37 -0.44
CA GLY A 60 7.40 -13.03 0.88
C GLY A 60 8.36 -13.24 2.03
N ARG A 61 9.67 -13.16 1.76
CA ARG A 61 10.71 -13.19 2.81
C ARG A 61 10.65 -11.95 3.69
N PHE A 62 10.16 -10.84 3.14
CA PHE A 62 9.68 -9.70 3.89
C PHE A 62 8.14 -9.77 3.97
N PRO A 63 7.55 -10.12 5.12
CA PRO A 63 6.09 -10.05 5.28
C PRO A 63 5.61 -8.59 5.34
N ASN A 64 4.35 -8.35 4.97
CA ASN A 64 3.73 -7.03 5.11
C ASN A 64 3.63 -6.67 6.60
N LEU A 65 4.23 -5.55 6.99
CA LEU A 65 4.32 -5.16 8.40
C LEU A 65 2.94 -4.92 9.04
N THR A 66 1.96 -4.47 8.24
CA THR A 66 0.57 -4.32 8.67
C THR A 66 -0.03 -5.65 9.11
N GLU A 67 0.20 -6.72 8.35
CA GLU A 67 -0.27 -8.07 8.68
C GLU A 67 0.43 -8.58 9.96
N VAL A 68 1.75 -8.37 10.06
CA VAL A 68 2.52 -8.85 11.21
C VAL A 68 2.06 -8.20 12.52
N VAL A 69 1.88 -6.87 12.53
CA VAL A 69 1.43 -6.12 13.71
C VAL A 69 -0.01 -6.49 14.11
N ALA A 70 -0.88 -6.81 13.16
CA ALA A 70 -2.24 -7.25 13.46
C ALA A 70 -2.29 -8.66 14.09
N MET A 71 -1.39 -9.55 13.68
CA MET A 71 -1.38 -10.95 14.09
C MET A 71 -0.54 -11.23 15.34
N LYS A 72 0.49 -10.42 15.60
CA LYS A 72 1.48 -10.67 16.64
C LYS A 72 1.73 -9.41 17.46
N ASP A 73 1.96 -9.61 18.75
CA ASP A 73 2.55 -8.57 19.57
C ASP A 73 4.01 -8.35 19.15
N VAL A 74 4.34 -7.12 18.74
CA VAL A 74 5.64 -6.71 18.23
C VAL A 74 6.47 -5.90 19.25
N GLU A 75 5.89 -5.58 20.41
CA GLU A 75 6.55 -4.74 21.41
C GLU A 75 7.87 -5.34 21.89
N GLY A 76 8.94 -4.54 21.88
CA GLY A 76 10.28 -4.97 22.28
C GLY A 76 10.91 -6.03 21.37
N LYS A 77 10.32 -6.31 20.20
CA LYS A 77 10.81 -7.33 19.27
C LYS A 77 11.36 -6.69 18.00
N ARG A 78 12.40 -7.32 17.48
CA ARG A 78 12.92 -7.06 16.14
C ARG A 78 12.18 -7.94 15.13
N VAL A 79 11.53 -7.32 14.16
CA VAL A 79 10.68 -7.98 13.18
C VAL A 79 11.18 -7.66 11.78
N LEU A 80 11.35 -8.68 10.94
CA LEU A 80 11.61 -8.50 9.51
C LEU A 80 10.28 -8.21 8.78
N GLY A 81 10.25 -7.22 7.91
CA GLY A 81 9.05 -6.92 7.12
C GLY A 81 9.27 -5.84 6.06
N PHE A 82 8.18 -5.46 5.40
CA PHE A 82 8.13 -4.27 4.56
C PHE A 82 6.89 -3.42 4.85
N VAL A 83 6.98 -2.13 4.53
CA VAL A 83 5.85 -1.21 4.56
C VAL A 83 5.91 -0.30 3.34
N TRP A 84 4.76 -0.08 2.70
CA TRP A 84 4.55 1.00 1.74
C TRP A 84 3.96 2.20 2.47
N GLY A 85 4.56 3.39 2.32
CA GLY A 85 4.12 4.57 3.04
C GLY A 85 4.79 5.87 2.60
N VAL A 86 4.41 6.98 3.23
CA VAL A 86 4.99 8.31 3.01
C VAL A 86 6.11 8.55 4.01
N PHE A 87 7.32 8.78 3.51
CA PHE A 87 8.51 9.03 4.31
C PHE A 87 9.16 10.35 3.93
N SER A 88 9.73 11.02 4.92
CA SER A 88 10.57 12.21 4.78
C SER A 88 12.03 11.78 4.80
N PHE A 89 12.74 12.02 3.71
CA PHE A 89 14.16 11.70 3.56
C PHE A 89 15.02 12.96 3.67
N SER A 90 16.14 12.85 4.37
CA SER A 90 17.08 13.97 4.51
C SER A 90 18.53 13.50 4.61
N GLY A 91 19.45 14.36 4.17
CA GLY A 91 20.89 14.14 4.35
C GLY A 91 21.57 13.28 3.27
N ALA A 92 20.86 12.66 2.32
CA ALA A 92 21.46 11.83 1.27
C ALA A 92 22.53 12.58 0.46
N ALA A 93 22.21 13.78 -0.02
CA ALA A 93 23.15 14.62 -0.76
C ALA A 93 24.37 15.05 0.08
N GLU A 94 24.17 15.32 1.38
CA GLU A 94 25.29 15.66 2.26
C GLU A 94 26.17 14.45 2.55
N ALA A 95 25.57 13.27 2.78
CA ALA A 95 26.29 12.02 2.99
C ALA A 95 27.18 11.68 1.78
N SER A 96 26.64 11.80 0.56
CA SER A 96 27.39 11.60 -0.69
C SER A 96 28.52 12.63 -0.85
N ARG A 97 28.23 13.92 -0.65
CA ARG A 97 29.22 15.01 -0.76
C ARG A 97 30.38 14.88 0.25
N ARG A 98 30.11 14.41 1.47
CA ARG A 98 31.16 14.20 2.48
C ARG A 98 32.08 13.05 2.08
N ALA A 99 31.52 11.97 1.55
CA ALA A 99 32.29 10.83 1.05
C ALA A 99 33.22 11.24 -0.10
N GLN A 100 32.71 12.00 -1.06
CA GLN A 100 33.51 12.58 -2.16
C GLN A 100 34.68 13.44 -1.67
N LYS A 101 34.56 14.06 -0.49
CA LYS A 101 35.60 14.90 0.12
C LYS A 101 36.50 14.14 1.11
N GLY A 102 36.35 12.82 1.23
CA GLY A 102 37.09 12.01 2.21
C GLY A 102 36.82 12.41 3.67
N LYS A 103 35.68 13.05 3.95
CA LYS A 103 35.30 13.48 5.30
C LYS A 103 34.65 12.34 6.07
N LEU A 104 34.65 12.45 7.40
CA LEU A 104 33.94 11.53 8.28
C LEU A 104 32.50 11.27 7.77
N PRO A 105 32.10 10.00 7.63
CA PRO A 105 30.76 9.62 7.18
C PRO A 105 29.68 10.26 8.05
N LYS A 106 28.57 10.62 7.42
CA LYS A 106 27.36 11.07 8.10
C LYS A 106 26.18 10.39 7.45
N ASN A 107 25.43 9.61 8.23
CA ASN A 107 24.26 8.91 7.72
C ASN A 107 23.17 9.92 7.32
N ALA A 108 22.48 9.59 6.23
CA ALA A 108 21.19 10.18 5.91
C ALA A 108 20.11 9.56 6.81
N THR A 109 18.92 10.18 6.83
CA THR A 109 17.82 9.71 7.67
C THR A 109 16.53 9.58 6.88
N LEU A 110 15.69 8.65 7.31
CA LEU A 110 14.30 8.55 6.91
C LEU A 110 13.38 8.63 8.13
N ARG A 111 12.22 9.28 7.97
CA ARG A 111 11.20 9.43 9.01
C ARG A 111 9.81 9.34 8.44
N GLY A 112 8.84 8.82 9.17
CA GLY A 112 7.44 8.89 8.75
C GLY A 112 6.52 8.33 9.81
N ASN A 113 5.25 8.71 9.77
CA ASN A 113 4.24 8.03 10.57
C ASN A 113 3.73 6.86 9.73
N ILE A 114 3.61 5.66 10.27
CA ILE A 114 3.09 4.49 9.54
C ILE A 114 1.88 3.92 10.28
N PRO A 115 0.67 3.95 9.68
CA PRO A 115 -0.48 3.28 10.25
C PRO A 115 -0.33 1.78 9.99
N LEU A 116 -0.22 1.01 11.07
CA LEU A 116 -0.13 -0.45 11.04
C LEU A 116 -1.31 -1.00 11.84
N ALA A 117 -2.26 -1.61 11.13
CA ALA A 117 -3.55 -2.02 11.68
C ALA A 117 -4.26 -0.85 12.37
N THR A 118 -4.49 -0.92 13.68
CA THR A 118 -5.22 0.10 14.46
C THR A 118 -4.33 1.17 15.08
N THR A 119 -3.01 1.06 14.96
CA THR A 119 -2.04 1.94 15.65
C THR A 119 -1.19 2.68 14.63
N GLU A 120 -0.90 3.96 14.88
CA GLU A 120 0.07 4.72 14.11
C GLU A 120 1.40 4.78 14.85
N TYR A 121 2.49 4.42 14.17
CA TYR A 121 3.84 4.44 14.72
C TYR A 121 4.66 5.58 14.10
N GLU A 122 5.41 6.30 14.93
CA GLU A 122 6.48 7.18 14.47
C GLU A 122 7.70 6.33 14.10
N MET A 123 8.03 6.29 12.82
CA MET A 123 9.14 5.52 12.28
C MET A 123 10.36 6.41 12.05
N PHE A 124 11.54 5.92 12.44
CA PHE A 124 12.84 6.54 12.17
C PHE A 124 13.84 5.50 11.69
N GLY A 125 14.73 5.87 10.77
CA GLY A 125 15.85 5.02 10.39
C GLY A 125 17.01 5.82 9.81
N GLU A 126 18.19 5.20 9.81
CA GLU A 126 19.40 5.74 9.21
C GLU A 126 19.76 5.05 7.89
N MET A 127 20.35 5.80 6.98
CA MET A 127 20.78 5.35 5.67
C MET A 127 22.27 5.68 5.47
N SER A 128 23.12 4.66 5.50
CA SER A 128 24.52 4.78 5.10
C SER A 128 24.64 5.05 3.59
N ASN A 129 25.63 5.86 3.21
CA ASN A 129 25.95 6.17 1.82
C ASN A 129 26.50 4.97 1.03
N GLU A 130 27.03 3.95 1.71
CA GLU A 130 27.50 2.69 1.12
C GLU A 130 26.38 1.96 0.36
N HIS A 131 25.12 2.24 0.72
CA HIS A 131 23.97 1.49 0.24
C HIS A 131 23.09 2.29 -0.73
N PHE A 132 23.46 3.52 -1.09
CA PHE A 132 22.75 4.24 -2.16
C PHE A 132 22.98 3.56 -3.50
N PHE A 133 21.89 3.35 -4.24
CA PHE A 133 21.95 2.57 -5.47
C PHE A 133 22.69 3.32 -6.59
N SER A 134 22.32 4.59 -6.82
CA SER A 134 22.84 5.43 -7.90
C SER A 134 22.92 6.92 -7.52
N ASP A 135 23.58 7.74 -8.34
CA ASP A 135 23.61 9.20 -8.18
C ASP A 135 22.22 9.82 -8.22
N THR A 136 21.35 9.31 -9.08
CA THR A 136 19.93 9.71 -9.13
C THR A 136 19.22 9.40 -7.82
N SER A 137 19.56 8.29 -7.16
CA SER A 137 18.96 7.91 -5.87
C SER A 137 19.19 8.97 -4.81
N VAL A 138 20.37 9.61 -4.81
CA VAL A 138 20.71 10.70 -3.88
C VAL A 138 19.78 11.91 -4.09
N GLY A 139 19.43 12.22 -5.33
CA GLY A 139 18.47 13.27 -5.67
C GLY A 139 17.03 12.93 -5.30
N VAL A 140 16.65 11.67 -5.47
CA VAL A 140 15.29 11.17 -5.19
C VAL A 140 15.01 11.04 -3.69
N LEU A 141 15.98 10.60 -2.89
CA LEU A 141 15.90 10.45 -1.43
C LEU A 141 15.99 11.78 -0.69
N LYS A 142 15.08 12.70 -1.02
CA LYS A 142 14.93 14.02 -0.39
C LYS A 142 13.45 14.38 -0.26
N GLY A 143 13.10 14.96 0.88
CA GLY A 143 11.75 15.46 1.15
C GLY A 143 10.75 14.31 1.34
N LYS A 144 9.46 14.61 1.18
CA LYS A 144 8.38 13.63 1.34
C LYS A 144 8.20 12.82 0.07
N LYS A 145 8.26 11.49 0.17
CA LYS A 145 8.08 10.53 -0.93
C LYS A 145 7.25 9.34 -0.47
N ARG A 146 6.46 8.76 -1.37
CA ARG A 146 5.87 7.44 -1.17
C ARG A 146 6.88 6.39 -1.64
N MET A 147 7.25 5.46 -0.77
CA MET A 147 8.23 4.42 -1.08
C MET A 147 7.92 3.14 -0.32
N LEU A 148 8.44 2.03 -0.85
CA LEU A 148 8.57 0.78 -0.13
C LEU A 148 9.84 0.85 0.73
N VAL A 149 9.71 0.50 2.00
CA VAL A 149 10.84 0.30 2.92
C VAL A 149 10.75 -1.12 3.45
N ALA A 150 11.76 -1.94 3.17
CA ALA A 150 11.88 -3.29 3.71
C ALA A 150 13.15 -3.43 4.53
N GLY A 151 13.08 -4.17 5.63
CA GLY A 151 14.20 -4.34 6.55
C GLY A 151 13.75 -4.88 7.90
N HIS A 152 14.59 -4.68 8.91
CA HIS A 152 14.19 -4.97 10.29
C HIS A 152 13.58 -3.74 10.95
N PHE A 153 12.54 -3.96 11.73
CA PHE A 153 11.82 -2.97 12.52
C PHE A 153 11.90 -3.36 13.99
N GLU A 154 12.24 -2.42 14.85
CA GLU A 154 12.20 -2.58 16.30
C GLU A 154 11.15 -1.64 16.88
N PHE A 155 10.19 -2.20 17.62
CA PHE A 155 9.07 -1.45 18.17
C PHE A 155 9.29 -1.18 19.66
N ASN A 156 9.05 0.07 20.06
CA ASN A 156 9.06 0.51 21.45
C ASN A 156 7.98 1.56 21.66
N GLY A 157 6.84 1.14 22.23
CA GLY A 157 5.63 1.93 22.30
C GLY A 157 5.14 2.34 20.90
N GLN A 158 4.83 3.61 20.70
CA GLN A 158 4.41 4.15 19.39
C GLN A 158 5.58 4.54 18.47
N LYS A 159 6.78 4.00 18.72
CA LYS A 159 7.96 4.24 17.89
C LYS A 159 8.42 2.95 17.22
N ALA A 160 8.86 3.09 15.97
CA ALA A 160 9.46 2.01 15.19
C ALA A 160 10.82 2.45 14.64
N GLU A 161 11.91 1.86 15.12
CA GLU A 161 13.21 2.05 14.49
C GLU A 161 13.36 1.07 13.32
N VAL A 162 13.68 1.58 12.13
CA VAL A 162 13.92 0.76 10.94
C VAL A 162 15.38 0.72 10.58
N PHE A 163 15.85 -0.50 10.33
CA PHE A 163 17.15 -0.81 9.79
C PHE A 163 16.96 -1.24 8.33
N PRO A 164 17.00 -0.31 7.36
CA PRO A 164 16.58 -0.57 5.99
C PRO A 164 17.51 -1.54 5.27
N TYR A 165 16.90 -2.41 4.46
CA TYR A 165 17.56 -3.34 3.55
C TYR A 165 17.30 -2.89 2.12
N ILE A 166 16.05 -2.51 1.85
CA ILE A 166 15.56 -2.04 0.56
C ILE A 166 14.80 -0.74 0.81
N ILE A 167 15.08 0.29 0.01
CA ILE A 167 14.20 1.44 -0.19
C ILE A 167 14.05 1.63 -1.69
N GLY A 168 12.81 1.66 -2.17
CA GLY A 168 12.53 1.65 -3.60
C GLY A 168 11.06 1.77 -3.91
N GLU A 169 10.73 1.46 -5.15
CA GLU A 169 9.36 1.33 -5.64
C GLU A 169 9.28 0.19 -6.66
N GLU A 170 8.18 -0.54 -6.67
CA GLU A 170 7.76 -1.40 -7.76
C GLU A 170 7.26 -0.54 -8.93
N ILE A 171 7.77 -0.82 -10.12
CA ILE A 171 7.40 -0.21 -11.39
C ILE A 171 6.83 -1.28 -12.33
N GLU A 172 5.89 -0.91 -13.17
CA GLU A 172 5.31 -1.75 -14.22
C GLU A 172 5.64 -1.17 -15.60
N GLY A 173 5.77 -2.05 -16.60
CA GLY A 173 5.97 -1.67 -18.00
C GLY A 173 7.44 -1.70 -18.45
N ALA A 174 7.66 -2.30 -19.63
CA ALA A 174 8.99 -2.46 -20.21
C ALA A 174 9.52 -1.19 -20.91
N VAL A 175 8.64 -0.45 -21.60
CA VAL A 175 9.01 0.68 -22.47
C VAL A 175 9.04 2.00 -21.69
N LEU A 176 7.96 2.28 -20.95
CA LEU A 176 7.87 3.45 -20.07
C LEU A 176 7.54 2.94 -18.67
N PRO A 177 8.56 2.70 -17.82
CA PRO A 177 8.32 2.20 -16.49
C PRO A 177 7.57 3.22 -15.65
N MET A 178 6.42 2.81 -15.12
CA MET A 178 5.56 3.64 -14.27
C MET A 178 5.47 3.03 -12.88
N PRO A 179 5.56 3.83 -11.80
CA PRO A 179 5.35 3.32 -10.45
C PRO A 179 3.97 2.67 -10.32
N ILE A 180 3.89 1.44 -9.78
CA ILE A 180 2.57 0.80 -9.60
C ILE A 180 1.66 1.61 -8.69
N ALA A 181 2.24 2.44 -7.81
CA ALA A 181 1.53 3.39 -6.96
C ALA A 181 0.56 4.30 -7.74
N THR A 182 0.82 4.55 -9.02
CA THR A 182 -0.06 5.38 -9.87
C THR A 182 -1.25 4.61 -10.43
N SER A 183 -1.23 3.28 -10.44
CA SER A 183 -2.26 2.41 -11.03
C SER A 183 -2.99 1.50 -10.04
N ILE A 184 -2.50 1.34 -8.80
CA ILE A 184 -3.17 0.53 -7.77
C ILE A 184 -4.46 1.16 -7.24
N ARG A 185 -4.63 2.48 -7.31
CA ARG A 185 -5.88 3.13 -6.87
C ARG A 185 -6.83 3.26 -8.05
N ILE A 186 -8.03 2.72 -7.87
CA ILE A 186 -9.16 2.85 -8.79
C ILE A 186 -10.19 3.80 -8.16
N TYR A 187 -10.69 4.72 -8.96
CA TYR A 187 -11.78 5.62 -8.57
C TYR A 187 -13.12 5.09 -9.07
N PRO A 188 -14.25 5.42 -8.40
CA PRO A 188 -15.57 4.95 -8.80
C PRO A 188 -15.89 5.18 -10.28
N GLN A 189 -15.45 6.31 -10.85
CA GLN A 189 -15.69 6.67 -12.25
C GLN A 189 -14.99 5.75 -13.25
N GLN A 190 -13.96 5.02 -12.82
CA GLN A 190 -13.24 4.04 -13.66
C GLN A 190 -13.91 2.65 -13.65
N ILE A 191 -14.96 2.45 -12.85
CA ILE A 191 -15.71 1.20 -12.82
C ILE A 191 -16.91 1.38 -13.75
N ASP A 192 -16.99 0.57 -14.81
CA ASP A 192 -17.96 0.79 -15.90
C ASP A 192 -19.42 0.71 -15.40
N GLN A 193 -19.66 -0.14 -14.40
CA GLN A 193 -20.96 -0.28 -13.74
C GLN A 193 -21.39 1.00 -13.00
N PHE A 194 -20.48 1.94 -12.73
CA PHE A 194 -20.76 3.24 -12.09
C PHE A 194 -20.70 4.43 -13.07
N SER A 195 -20.59 4.19 -14.38
CA SER A 195 -20.50 5.23 -15.42
C SER A 195 -21.58 6.33 -15.38
N ARG A 196 -22.77 6.06 -14.82
CA ARG A 196 -23.83 7.09 -14.70
C ARG A 196 -23.50 8.21 -13.68
N VAL A 197 -22.47 8.04 -12.86
CA VAL A 197 -22.04 9.04 -11.86
C VAL A 197 -21.57 10.34 -12.51
N GLU A 198 -20.89 10.27 -13.67
CA GLU A 198 -20.33 11.45 -14.35
C GLU A 198 -21.37 12.51 -14.72
N GLN A 199 -22.64 12.12 -14.77
CA GLN A 199 -23.76 12.96 -15.18
C GLN A 199 -24.48 13.61 -13.99
N ARG A 200 -24.00 13.44 -12.75
CA ARG A 200 -24.69 13.90 -11.54
C ARG A 200 -23.99 15.07 -10.84
N PRO A 201 -24.78 16.02 -10.28
CA PRO A 201 -24.24 17.06 -9.42
C PRO A 201 -23.72 16.46 -8.10
N GLN A 202 -22.93 17.25 -7.39
CA GLN A 202 -22.46 16.90 -6.05
C GLN A 202 -23.64 16.65 -5.09
N PRO A 203 -23.51 15.68 -4.14
CA PRO A 203 -24.56 15.38 -3.17
C PRO A 203 -24.96 16.59 -2.34
N THR A 204 -26.25 16.71 -2.06
CA THR A 204 -26.77 17.69 -1.12
C THR A 204 -26.64 17.20 0.32
N ALA A 205 -26.80 18.10 1.29
CA ALA A 205 -26.88 17.72 2.71
C ALA A 205 -28.09 16.81 3.04
N ALA A 206 -29.12 16.80 2.19
CA ALA A 206 -30.22 15.83 2.33
C ALA A 206 -29.78 14.43 1.88
N ASP A 207 -29.07 14.34 0.76
CA ASP A 207 -28.53 13.08 0.23
C ASP A 207 -27.55 12.41 1.21
N LEU A 208 -26.67 13.21 1.82
CA LEU A 208 -25.72 12.72 2.83
C LEU A 208 -26.44 12.17 4.06
N ARG A 209 -27.48 12.85 4.56
CA ARG A 209 -28.29 12.37 5.67
C ARG A 209 -29.07 11.10 5.32
N ALA A 210 -29.57 11.00 4.09
CA ALA A 210 -30.22 9.79 3.61
C ALA A 210 -29.25 8.60 3.64
N ILE A 211 -28.04 8.75 3.10
CA ILE A 211 -26.99 7.71 3.14
C ILE A 211 -26.56 7.37 4.56
N GLU A 212 -26.35 8.36 5.43
CA GLU A 212 -25.97 8.14 6.83
C GLU A 212 -27.03 7.36 7.63
N SER A 213 -28.30 7.38 7.19
CA SER A 213 -29.38 6.60 7.82
C SER A 213 -29.67 5.26 7.14
N MET A 214 -29.11 5.03 5.95
CA MET A 214 -29.37 3.84 5.15
C MET A 214 -28.71 2.61 5.79
N PRO A 215 -29.46 1.53 6.10
CA PRO A 215 -28.87 0.31 6.66
C PRO A 215 -27.82 -0.28 5.72
N GLU A 216 -26.76 -0.87 6.30
CA GLU A 216 -25.67 -1.49 5.55
C GLU A 216 -26.18 -2.53 4.53
N ALA A 217 -27.15 -3.36 4.94
CA ALA A 217 -27.79 -4.33 4.06
C ALA A 217 -28.51 -3.70 2.85
N ALA A 218 -29.10 -2.50 3.02
CA ALA A 218 -29.74 -1.79 1.93
C ALA A 218 -28.70 -1.21 0.96
N VAL A 219 -27.59 -0.67 1.47
CA VAL A 219 -26.46 -0.21 0.64
C VAL A 219 -25.86 -1.39 -0.14
N LYS A 220 -25.56 -2.49 0.55
CA LYS A 220 -25.05 -3.74 -0.05
C LYS A 220 -25.96 -4.24 -1.17
N GLN A 221 -27.28 -4.29 -0.93
CA GLN A 221 -28.24 -4.69 -1.96
C GLN A 221 -28.28 -3.70 -3.14
N ALA A 222 -28.22 -2.39 -2.88
CA ALA A 222 -28.21 -1.39 -3.94
C ALA A 222 -26.98 -1.52 -4.84
N PHE A 223 -25.79 -1.73 -4.26
CA PHE A 223 -24.57 -2.01 -5.03
C PHE A 223 -24.68 -3.32 -5.82
N ALA A 224 -25.18 -4.40 -5.20
CA ALA A 224 -25.40 -5.66 -5.91
C ALA A 224 -26.33 -5.49 -7.12
N ASP A 225 -27.43 -4.75 -6.97
CA ASP A 225 -28.36 -4.45 -8.07
C ASP A 225 -27.70 -3.65 -9.20
N ILE A 226 -26.89 -2.64 -8.87
CA ILE A 226 -26.17 -1.80 -9.84
C ILE A 226 -25.14 -2.62 -10.62
N ILE A 227 -24.42 -3.49 -9.92
CA ILE A 227 -23.42 -4.40 -10.50
C ILE A 227 -24.09 -5.51 -11.32
N GLY A 228 -25.35 -5.84 -11.01
CA GLY A 228 -26.05 -6.98 -11.58
C GLY A 228 -25.61 -8.31 -10.96
N GLU A 229 -25.27 -8.31 -9.67
CA GLU A 229 -24.91 -9.50 -8.89
C GLU A 229 -26.17 -10.22 -8.37
N PRO A 230 -26.52 -11.41 -8.91
CA PRO A 230 -27.74 -12.10 -8.52
C PRO A 230 -27.67 -12.77 -7.14
N TYR A 231 -26.46 -13.04 -6.62
CA TYR A 231 -26.29 -13.81 -5.39
C TYR A 231 -25.66 -12.96 -4.28
N VAL A 232 -26.50 -12.33 -3.48
CA VAL A 232 -26.07 -11.61 -2.27
C VAL A 232 -26.10 -12.58 -1.08
N SER A 233 -24.93 -13.00 -0.61
CA SER A 233 -24.82 -13.89 0.55
C SER A 233 -25.30 -13.21 1.83
N LYS A 234 -25.95 -14.00 2.70
CA LYS A 234 -26.25 -13.59 4.08
C LYS A 234 -24.97 -13.54 4.89
N ASP A 235 -24.89 -12.57 5.79
CA ASP A 235 -23.74 -12.36 6.65
C ASP A 235 -23.56 -13.57 7.57
N TRP A 236 -22.33 -14.10 7.65
CA TRP A 236 -21.98 -15.20 8.55
C TRP A 236 -20.59 -14.99 9.14
N GLY A 237 -20.37 -15.51 10.35
CA GLY A 237 -19.24 -15.11 11.21
C GLY A 237 -17.82 -15.36 10.68
N GLY A 238 -17.66 -15.97 9.50
CA GLY A 238 -16.36 -16.18 8.84
C GLY A 238 -16.23 -15.47 7.49
N GLU A 239 -17.16 -14.61 7.10
CA GLU A 239 -17.04 -13.82 5.87
C GLU A 239 -15.81 -12.93 5.93
N LYS A 240 -15.07 -12.83 4.82
CA LYS A 240 -13.86 -12.01 4.72
C LYS A 240 -14.18 -10.61 4.19
N SER A 241 -15.15 -10.53 3.27
CA SER A 241 -15.79 -9.33 2.72
C SER A 241 -17.31 -9.47 2.76
N ASP A 242 -18.00 -8.35 2.56
CA ASP A 242 -19.47 -8.27 2.66
C ASP A 242 -20.14 -8.62 1.32
N LEU A 243 -19.47 -8.40 0.18
CA LEU A 243 -19.93 -8.81 -1.15
C LEU A 243 -18.73 -9.15 -2.05
N GLN A 244 -18.75 -10.32 -2.67
CA GLN A 244 -17.79 -10.71 -3.69
C GLN A 244 -18.48 -10.80 -5.05
N THR A 245 -17.83 -10.33 -6.12
CA THR A 245 -18.37 -10.40 -7.47
C THR A 245 -17.26 -10.55 -8.51
N ALA A 246 -17.60 -11.13 -9.67
CA ALA A 246 -16.74 -11.19 -10.86
C ALA A 246 -17.32 -10.39 -12.03
N ARG A 247 -18.35 -9.57 -11.77
CA ARG A 247 -19.13 -8.87 -12.80
C ARG A 247 -18.69 -7.42 -13.02
N LEU A 248 -17.74 -6.92 -12.23
CA LEU A 248 -17.18 -5.60 -12.49
C LEU A 248 -16.31 -5.60 -13.74
N THR A 249 -16.28 -4.47 -14.42
CA THR A 249 -15.36 -4.20 -15.50
C THR A 249 -14.66 -2.85 -15.29
N ILE A 250 -13.40 -2.80 -15.67
CA ILE A 250 -12.58 -1.57 -15.71
C ILE A 250 -11.95 -1.54 -17.10
N ASP A 251 -12.20 -0.49 -17.87
CA ASP A 251 -11.82 -0.41 -19.28
C ASP A 251 -12.29 -1.64 -20.07
N ASP A 252 -13.56 -2.04 -19.88
CA ASP A 252 -14.21 -3.23 -20.46
C ASP A 252 -13.55 -4.58 -20.10
N LYS A 253 -12.58 -4.60 -19.16
CA LYS A 253 -11.91 -5.84 -18.72
C LYS A 253 -12.56 -6.40 -17.46
N PRO A 254 -12.99 -7.68 -17.46
CA PRO A 254 -13.51 -8.34 -16.26
C PRO A 254 -12.54 -8.22 -15.09
N THR A 255 -13.06 -7.75 -13.95
CA THR A 255 -12.30 -7.52 -12.73
C THR A 255 -13.06 -8.17 -11.57
N SER A 256 -12.43 -9.13 -10.91
CA SER A 256 -12.99 -9.71 -9.69
C SER A 256 -12.82 -8.73 -8.51
N ALA A 257 -13.84 -8.59 -7.68
CA ALA A 257 -13.84 -7.62 -6.59
C ALA A 257 -14.46 -8.15 -5.30
N ALA A 258 -13.96 -7.65 -4.19
CA ALA A 258 -14.51 -7.82 -2.85
C ALA A 258 -14.83 -6.45 -2.25
N PHE A 259 -16.02 -6.30 -1.70
CA PHE A 259 -16.50 -5.07 -1.07
C PHE A 259 -16.53 -5.24 0.43
N ILE A 260 -16.01 -4.25 1.14
CA ILE A 260 -16.29 -4.02 2.55
C ILE A 260 -17.29 -2.88 2.64
N PHE A 261 -18.47 -3.15 3.17
CA PHE A 261 -19.48 -2.15 3.48
C PHE A 261 -19.40 -1.79 4.97
N LYS A 262 -19.54 -0.50 5.26
CA LYS A 262 -19.70 0.00 6.62
C LYS A 262 -20.88 0.96 6.66
N GLY A 263 -21.95 0.52 7.30
CA GLY A 263 -23.16 1.31 7.46
C GLY A 263 -23.21 2.10 8.78
N PRO A 264 -24.42 2.54 9.17
CA PRO A 264 -24.65 3.44 10.31
C PRO A 264 -24.32 2.85 11.69
N SER A 265 -24.09 1.54 11.79
CA SER A 265 -23.60 0.90 13.01
C SER A 265 -22.21 1.41 13.42
N VAL A 266 -21.47 2.02 12.48
CA VAL A 266 -20.26 2.79 12.71
C VAL A 266 -20.58 4.28 12.47
N PRO A 267 -21.02 5.03 13.50
CA PRO A 267 -21.38 6.42 13.33
C PRO A 267 -20.14 7.32 13.15
N GLY A 268 -20.26 8.30 12.26
CA GLY A 268 -19.19 9.29 11.99
C GLY A 268 -18.07 8.73 11.11
N PRO A 269 -16.87 9.36 11.11
CA PRO A 269 -15.79 8.95 10.23
C PRO A 269 -15.29 7.52 10.47
N LEU A 270 -14.99 6.80 9.40
CA LEU A 270 -14.43 5.45 9.47
C LEU A 270 -12.93 5.50 9.79
N HIS A 271 -12.54 4.85 10.89
CA HIS A 271 -11.16 4.66 11.31
C HIS A 271 -10.75 3.16 11.22
N PRO A 272 -9.44 2.84 11.21
CA PRO A 272 -8.99 1.44 11.15
C PRO A 272 -9.55 0.54 12.26
N GLY A 273 -9.78 1.09 13.47
CA GLY A 273 -10.39 0.36 14.58
C GLY A 273 -11.85 -0.04 14.37
N ASN A 274 -12.54 0.53 13.37
CA ASN A 274 -13.90 0.15 13.00
C ASN A 274 -13.93 -1.01 11.98
N MET A 275 -12.77 -1.41 11.44
CA MET A 275 -12.64 -2.46 10.42
C MET A 275 -12.45 -3.83 11.07
N GLY A 276 -13.36 -4.22 11.98
CA GLY A 276 -13.29 -5.47 12.75
C GLY A 276 -12.67 -5.31 14.13
N LYS A 277 -12.74 -6.36 14.96
CA LYS A 277 -12.36 -6.34 16.38
C LYS A 277 -10.90 -5.93 16.62
N ARG A 278 -10.02 -6.12 15.62
CA ARG A 278 -8.61 -5.72 15.64
C ARG A 278 -8.21 -4.90 14.41
N GLY A 279 -9.16 -4.30 13.71
CA GLY A 279 -8.90 -3.67 12.40
C GLY A 279 -8.45 -4.69 11.32
N ASP A 280 -8.77 -5.97 11.53
CA ASP A 280 -8.32 -7.10 10.73
C ASP A 280 -9.20 -7.39 9.51
N GLN A 281 -10.37 -6.76 9.39
CA GLN A 281 -11.28 -6.98 8.26
C GLN A 281 -10.62 -6.60 6.93
N LEU A 282 -9.83 -5.52 6.89
CA LEU A 282 -9.04 -5.17 5.70
C LEU A 282 -8.06 -6.30 5.35
N ILE A 283 -7.29 -6.78 6.32
CA ILE A 283 -6.32 -7.86 6.10
C ILE A 283 -7.00 -9.10 5.54
N ARG A 284 -8.13 -9.52 6.13
CA ARG A 284 -8.91 -10.67 5.65
C ARG A 284 -9.46 -10.47 4.24
N ALA A 285 -9.95 -9.27 3.90
CA ALA A 285 -10.40 -8.98 2.53
C ALA A 285 -9.22 -9.07 1.54
N PHE A 286 -8.04 -8.61 1.94
CA PHE A 286 -6.79 -8.83 1.22
C PHE A 286 -6.27 -10.29 1.31
N GLU A 287 -7.02 -11.26 1.84
CA GLU A 287 -6.74 -12.69 1.59
C GLU A 287 -7.63 -13.28 0.50
N GLU A 288 -8.65 -12.54 0.04
CA GLU A 288 -9.55 -13.04 -0.99
C GLU A 288 -8.86 -13.14 -2.36
N PRO A 289 -9.27 -14.13 -3.19
CA PRO A 289 -8.72 -14.33 -4.53
C PRO A 289 -9.32 -13.35 -5.54
N VAL A 290 -9.39 -12.05 -5.20
CA VAL A 290 -9.93 -10.98 -6.06
C VAL A 290 -8.84 -10.01 -6.53
N ASP A 291 -9.13 -9.27 -7.60
CA ASP A 291 -8.22 -8.29 -8.22
C ASP A 291 -8.39 -6.87 -7.64
N LEU A 292 -9.60 -6.53 -7.17
CA LEU A 292 -9.98 -5.23 -6.60
C LEU A 292 -10.58 -5.36 -5.20
N ILE A 293 -10.09 -4.58 -4.24
CA ILE A 293 -10.73 -4.41 -2.92
C ILE A 293 -11.43 -3.06 -2.86
N VAL A 294 -12.73 -3.03 -2.59
CA VAL A 294 -13.51 -1.80 -2.45
C VAL A 294 -13.85 -1.59 -0.97
N VAL A 295 -13.49 -0.44 -0.43
CA VAL A 295 -13.89 -0.03 0.93
C VAL A 295 -14.94 1.07 0.80
N GLN A 296 -16.16 0.76 1.23
CA GLN A 296 -17.29 1.67 1.18
C GLN A 296 -17.72 2.04 2.61
N HIS A 297 -18.06 3.31 2.82
CA HIS A 297 -18.69 3.77 4.05
C HIS A 297 -19.74 4.86 3.78
N CYS A 298 -20.78 4.92 4.62
CA CYS A 298 -21.83 5.93 4.53
C CYS A 298 -21.38 7.35 4.98
N ASN A 299 -20.22 7.49 5.60
CA ASN A 299 -19.63 8.77 6.01
C ASN A 299 -18.22 8.95 5.42
N LYS A 300 -17.50 9.97 5.89
CA LYS A 300 -16.08 10.19 5.59
C LYS A 300 -15.25 8.96 5.94
N ILE A 301 -14.32 8.59 5.07
CA ILE A 301 -13.29 7.59 5.35
C ILE A 301 -12.00 8.33 5.72
N GLU A 302 -11.44 8.06 6.91
CA GLU A 302 -10.22 8.73 7.33
C GLU A 302 -9.00 8.28 6.52
N ASN A 303 -8.05 9.20 6.36
CA ASN A 303 -6.84 8.96 5.57
C ASN A 303 -6.00 7.79 6.11
N THR A 304 -6.09 7.47 7.41
CA THR A 304 -5.42 6.30 7.98
C THR A 304 -5.97 4.98 7.41
N VAL A 305 -7.28 4.87 7.19
CA VAL A 305 -7.89 3.70 6.51
C VAL A 305 -7.36 3.61 5.08
N VAL A 306 -7.37 4.71 4.34
CA VAL A 306 -6.86 4.77 2.95
C VAL A 306 -5.41 4.31 2.87
N ARG A 307 -4.55 4.77 3.80
CA ARG A 307 -3.13 4.40 3.85
C ARG A 307 -2.89 2.94 4.21
N VAL A 308 -3.69 2.38 5.12
CA VAL A 308 -3.62 0.93 5.45
C VAL A 308 -4.05 0.11 4.24
N THR A 309 -5.16 0.46 3.60
CA THR A 309 -5.63 -0.19 2.36
C THR A 309 -4.59 -0.11 1.25
N GLU A 310 -3.98 1.06 1.04
CA GLU A 310 -2.90 1.25 0.05
C GLU A 310 -1.68 0.39 0.38
N SER A 311 -1.29 0.28 1.65
CA SER A 311 -0.14 -0.53 2.09
C SER A 311 -0.37 -2.03 1.86
N LEU A 312 -1.59 -2.52 2.04
CA LEU A 312 -1.97 -3.90 1.74
C LEU A 312 -2.10 -4.15 0.22
N ALA A 313 -2.56 -3.16 -0.53
CA ALA A 313 -2.69 -3.22 -1.99
C ALA A 313 -1.33 -3.24 -2.70
N TYR A 314 -0.33 -2.53 -2.18
CA TYR A 314 1.02 -2.45 -2.75
C TYR A 314 1.86 -3.75 -2.58
N ASP A 315 1.31 -4.79 -1.95
CA ASP A 315 2.09 -5.99 -1.59
C ASP A 315 2.88 -6.60 -2.77
N PRO A 316 4.24 -6.59 -2.76
CA PRO A 316 5.04 -7.08 -3.89
C PRO A 316 4.83 -8.55 -4.24
N ARG A 317 4.28 -9.36 -3.32
CA ARG A 317 3.96 -10.77 -3.57
C ARG A 317 2.74 -10.90 -4.49
N ARG A 318 1.79 -9.98 -4.34
CA ARG A 318 0.52 -9.97 -5.06
C ARG A 318 -0.09 -8.56 -5.04
N PRO A 319 0.43 -7.63 -5.88
CA PRO A 319 -0.11 -6.30 -5.96
C PRO A 319 -1.58 -6.36 -6.39
N ARG A 320 -2.41 -5.54 -5.77
CA ARG A 320 -3.85 -5.48 -6.03
C ARG A 320 -4.32 -4.06 -6.17
N ARG A 321 -5.48 -3.90 -6.80
CA ARG A 321 -6.15 -2.62 -6.87
C ARG A 321 -7.00 -2.40 -5.62
N TYR A 322 -7.19 -1.14 -5.27
CA TYR A 322 -8.17 -0.74 -4.26
C TYR A 322 -9.00 0.44 -4.71
N CYS A 323 -10.23 0.51 -4.23
CA CYS A 323 -11.13 1.65 -4.40
C CYS A 323 -11.67 2.07 -3.02
N ILE A 324 -11.75 3.38 -2.80
CA ILE A 324 -12.35 3.96 -1.60
C ILE A 324 -13.60 4.69 -2.07
N ILE A 325 -14.73 4.40 -1.43
CA ILE A 325 -16.04 5.00 -1.71
C ILE A 325 -16.59 5.59 -0.41
N ASP A 326 -16.44 6.89 -0.20
CA ASP A 326 -16.98 7.55 0.99
C ASP A 326 -18.49 7.84 0.88
N GLY A 327 -19.07 8.47 1.90
CA GLY A 327 -20.49 8.79 1.93
C GLY A 327 -20.96 9.67 0.78
N ALA A 328 -20.12 10.60 0.32
CA ALA A 328 -20.46 11.48 -0.80
C ALA A 328 -20.46 10.69 -2.12
N GLU A 329 -19.43 9.88 -2.36
CA GLU A 329 -19.37 9.01 -3.55
C GLU A 329 -20.50 7.97 -3.55
N THR A 330 -20.83 7.43 -2.38
CA THR A 330 -21.99 6.53 -2.19
C THR A 330 -23.30 7.22 -2.58
N ALA A 331 -23.53 8.44 -2.10
CA ALA A 331 -24.73 9.21 -2.43
C ALA A 331 -24.83 9.48 -3.93
N GLN A 332 -23.71 9.85 -4.58
CA GLN A 332 -23.67 10.06 -6.03
C GLN A 332 -24.02 8.79 -6.80
N ILE A 333 -23.39 7.65 -6.45
CA ILE A 333 -23.65 6.35 -7.08
C ILE A 333 -25.12 5.98 -6.90
N LEU A 334 -25.63 5.94 -5.68
CA LEU A 334 -27.01 5.49 -5.47
C LEU A 334 -28.03 6.44 -6.14
N SER A 335 -27.81 7.75 -6.11
CA SER A 335 -28.66 8.73 -6.79
C SER A 335 -28.65 8.55 -8.32
N ALA A 336 -27.48 8.30 -8.91
CA ALA A 336 -27.34 8.08 -10.35
C ALA A 336 -28.18 6.90 -10.87
N TYR A 337 -28.41 5.89 -10.03
CA TYR A 337 -29.17 4.68 -10.36
C TYR A 337 -30.57 4.64 -9.73
N GLY A 338 -31.03 5.73 -9.12
CA GLY A 338 -32.36 5.79 -8.49
C GLY A 338 -32.53 4.85 -7.30
N LYS A 339 -31.43 4.58 -6.58
CA LYS A 339 -31.36 3.74 -5.38
C LYS A 339 -31.27 4.54 -4.07
N LEU A 340 -31.09 5.86 -4.17
CA LEU A 340 -31.14 6.76 -3.03
C LEU A 340 -32.60 7.14 -2.77
N ASN A 341 -33.26 6.41 -1.87
CA ASN A 341 -34.59 6.78 -1.39
C ASN A 341 -34.42 7.53 -0.07
N GLY A 342 -34.94 8.75 0.00
CA GLY A 342 -34.98 9.57 1.22
C GLY A 342 -36.06 9.15 2.20
#